data_AF-A0A370N7F0-F1
#
_entry.id   AF-A0A370N7F0-F1
#
_cell.length_a   1.000
_cell.length_b   1.000
_cell.length_c   1.000
_cell.angle_alpha   90.00
_cell.angle_beta   90.00
_cell.angle_gamma   90.00
#
_symmetry.space_group_name_H-M   'P 1'
#
loop_
_entity.id
_entity.type
_entity.pdbx_description
1 polymer ?
#
loop_
_entity_poly.entity_id
_entity_poly.type
_entity_poly.pdbx_seq_one_letter_code
_entity_poly.pdbx_strand_id
1 'polypeptide(L)'
;MATSNVIQGLQAFNSAIATLKDDMQRKVAFSAALSGANVIKREAKSIALSRGLKQTGALINNIAVKREQNPPLGVAQYNLGVRHGRELGSKAKVTYSLRADGSIRKTYVDDPFYWWYLEFGTKPHVESGGGGRRLAFEQEGKPVFSMKVRNPGIQPLPFIGPAFERKSDDALAAMADRVAQFIQKGAA
;
A
#
# COMPACT_ATOMS: atom_id res chain seq x y z
N MET A 1 -3.20 0.66 67.98
CA MET A 1 -3.24 1.47 66.74
C MET A 1 -3.23 0.51 65.57
N ALA A 2 -4.26 0.49 64.73
CA ALA A 2 -4.30 -0.38 63.57
C ALA A 2 -3.30 0.14 62.52
N THR A 3 -2.23 -0.60 62.26
CA THR A 3 -1.31 -0.31 61.15
C THR A 3 -2.09 -0.48 59.85
N SER A 4 -2.29 0.62 59.12
CA SER A 4 -2.88 0.58 57.79
C SER A 4 -1.92 -0.15 56.85
N ASN A 5 -2.15 -1.43 56.65
CA ASN A 5 -1.45 -2.24 55.65
C ASN A 5 -1.94 -1.81 54.25
N VAL A 6 -1.49 -0.65 53.78
CA VAL A 6 -1.81 -0.15 52.44
C VAL A 6 -0.87 -0.82 51.44
N ILE A 7 -1.44 -1.54 50.47
CA ILE A 7 -0.69 -2.12 49.35
C ILE A 7 -0.12 -0.96 48.54
N GLN A 8 1.21 -0.79 48.58
CA GLN A 8 1.92 0.18 47.75
C GLN A 8 1.77 -0.19 46.27
N GLY A 9 1.53 0.80 45.40
CA GLY A 9 1.42 0.59 43.95
C GLY A 9 -0.02 0.45 43.39
N LEU A 10 -1.06 0.50 44.23
CA LEU A 10 -2.46 0.42 43.79
C LEU A 10 -2.84 1.54 42.79
N GLN A 11 -2.26 2.73 42.92
CA GLN A 11 -2.45 3.83 41.98
C GLN A 11 -1.85 3.52 40.60
N ALA A 12 -0.63 2.96 40.55
CA ALA A 12 0.00 2.56 39.29
C ALA A 12 -0.78 1.44 38.60
N PHE A 13 -1.30 0.49 39.37
CA PHE A 13 -2.18 -0.57 38.89
C PHE A 13 -3.49 -0.03 38.30
N ASN A 14 -4.17 0.89 39.00
CA ASN A 14 -5.39 1.52 38.50
C ASN A 14 -5.15 2.31 37.20
N SER A 15 -4.02 3.03 37.12
CA SER A 15 -3.62 3.70 35.87
C SER A 15 -3.35 2.71 34.74
N ALA A 16 -2.69 1.57 35.02
CA ALA A 16 -2.44 0.54 34.02
C ALA A 16 -3.74 -0.12 33.53
N ILE A 17 -4.71 -0.38 34.41
CA ILE A 17 -6.04 -0.87 34.03
C ILE A 17 -6.78 0.15 33.17
N ALA A 18 -6.69 1.44 33.49
CA ALA A 18 -7.30 2.49 32.66
C ALA A 18 -6.72 2.49 31.24
N THR A 19 -5.39 2.42 31.11
CA THR A 19 -4.72 2.36 29.79
C THR A 19 -5.01 1.08 29.01
N LEU A 20 -5.25 -0.04 29.70
CA LEU A 20 -5.56 -1.32 29.07
C LEU A 20 -6.82 -1.25 28.21
N LYS A 21 -7.84 -0.53 28.66
CA LYS A 21 -9.09 -0.34 27.91
C LYS A 21 -8.81 0.33 26.55
N ASP A 22 -8.04 1.39 26.55
CA ASP A 22 -7.73 2.17 25.35
C ASP A 22 -6.84 1.38 24.38
N ASP A 23 -5.84 0.66 24.90
CA ASP A 23 -4.98 -0.20 24.10
C ASP A 23 -5.75 -1.36 23.47
N MET A 24 -6.69 -1.95 24.20
CA MET A 24 -7.57 -2.98 23.66
C MET A 24 -8.47 -2.43 22.55
N GLN A 25 -9.13 -1.28 22.79
CA GLN A 25 -9.96 -0.63 21.77
C GLN A 25 -9.16 -0.32 20.50
N ARG A 26 -7.95 0.24 20.65
CA ARG A 26 -7.05 0.51 19.55
C ARG A 26 -6.69 -0.77 18.79
N LYS A 27 -6.31 -1.84 19.50
CA LYS A 27 -5.96 -3.13 18.89
C LYS A 27 -7.12 -3.73 18.11
N VAL A 28 -8.33 -3.69 18.67
CA VAL A 28 -9.54 -4.18 18.00
C VAL A 28 -9.84 -3.36 16.75
N ALA A 29 -9.80 -2.03 16.84
CA ALA A 29 -10.05 -1.13 15.71
C ALA A 29 -9.06 -1.36 14.55
N PHE A 30 -7.75 -1.44 14.83
CA PHE A 30 -6.75 -1.74 13.78
C PHE A 30 -6.93 -3.16 13.22
N SER A 31 -7.25 -4.15 14.07
CA SER A 31 -7.48 -5.50 13.57
C SER A 31 -8.71 -5.59 12.67
N ALA A 32 -9.80 -4.89 13.01
CA ALA A 32 -11.01 -4.83 12.19
C ALA A 32 -10.72 -4.13 10.86
N ALA A 33 -10.14 -2.92 10.90
CA ALA A 33 -9.78 -2.16 9.70
C ALA A 33 -8.86 -2.96 8.76
N LEU A 34 -7.91 -3.74 9.30
CA LEU A 34 -7.06 -4.62 8.51
C LEU A 34 -7.85 -5.75 7.83
N SER A 35 -8.85 -6.33 8.49
CA SER A 35 -9.73 -7.35 7.89
C SER A 35 -10.48 -6.78 6.69
N GLY A 36 -11.12 -5.61 6.83
CA GLY A 36 -11.81 -4.93 5.73
C GLY A 36 -10.86 -4.57 4.58
N ALA A 37 -9.71 -3.96 4.89
CA ALA A 37 -8.71 -3.61 3.89
C ALA A 37 -8.19 -4.84 3.12
N ASN A 38 -8.09 -6.02 3.76
CA ASN A 38 -7.69 -7.26 3.10
C ASN A 38 -8.74 -7.80 2.12
N VAL A 39 -10.03 -7.51 2.32
CA VAL A 39 -11.09 -7.85 1.35
C VAL A 39 -10.88 -7.03 0.07
N ILE A 40 -10.78 -5.72 0.23
CA ILE A 40 -10.58 -4.79 -0.89
C ILE A 40 -9.26 -5.08 -1.63
N LYS A 41 -8.17 -5.37 -0.89
CA LYS A 41 -6.89 -5.77 -1.47
C LYS A 41 -7.01 -7.00 -2.38
N ARG A 42 -7.81 -8.00 -1.99
CA ARG A 42 -8.01 -9.22 -2.78
C ARG A 42 -8.75 -8.92 -4.08
N GLU A 43 -9.77 -8.07 -4.01
CA GLU A 43 -10.52 -7.62 -5.19
C GLU A 43 -9.63 -6.77 -6.12
N ALA A 44 -8.83 -5.85 -5.58
CA ALA A 44 -7.91 -5.05 -6.38
C ALA A 44 -6.92 -5.92 -7.17
N LYS A 45 -6.43 -7.01 -6.56
CA LYS A 45 -5.61 -8.01 -7.26
C LYS A 45 -6.41 -8.75 -8.34
N SER A 46 -7.65 -9.13 -8.07
CA SER A 46 -8.55 -9.78 -9.03
C SER A 46 -8.79 -8.91 -10.26
N ILE A 47 -9.12 -7.63 -10.06
CA ILE A 47 -9.36 -6.66 -11.13
C ILE A 47 -8.08 -6.41 -11.94
N ALA A 48 -6.93 -6.26 -11.28
CA ALA A 48 -5.67 -6.08 -11.98
C ALA A 48 -5.31 -7.31 -12.85
N LEU A 49 -5.58 -8.52 -12.35
CA LEU A 49 -5.41 -9.76 -13.11
C LEU A 49 -6.36 -9.86 -14.30
N SER A 50 -7.64 -9.52 -14.12
CA SER A 50 -8.64 -9.58 -15.18
C SER A 50 -8.34 -8.61 -16.33
N ARG A 51 -7.65 -7.50 -16.03
CA ARG A 51 -7.16 -6.53 -17.03
C ARG A 51 -5.82 -6.92 -17.66
N GLY A 52 -5.26 -8.08 -17.32
CA GLY A 52 -3.99 -8.55 -17.87
C GLY A 52 -2.76 -7.84 -17.34
N LEU A 53 -2.84 -7.12 -16.20
CA LEU A 53 -1.72 -6.36 -15.61
C LEU A 53 -0.72 -7.28 -14.88
N LYS A 54 -0.23 -8.32 -15.57
CA LYS A 54 0.58 -9.41 -15.02
C LYS A 54 1.91 -9.66 -15.73
N GLN A 55 2.41 -8.70 -16.52
CA GLN A 55 3.60 -8.87 -17.37
C GLN A 55 4.79 -9.51 -16.63
N THR A 56 5.15 -8.97 -15.46
CA THR A 56 6.19 -9.53 -14.57
C THR A 56 5.63 -10.08 -13.25
N GLY A 57 4.33 -9.89 -12.98
CA GLY A 57 3.70 -10.18 -11.68
C GLY A 57 4.03 -9.17 -10.56
N ALA A 58 5.00 -8.28 -10.75
CA ALA A 58 5.45 -7.31 -9.74
C ALA A 58 4.32 -6.43 -9.21
N LEU A 59 3.42 -5.97 -10.08
CA LEU A 59 2.25 -5.17 -9.68
C LEU A 59 1.38 -5.94 -8.68
N ILE A 60 0.93 -7.13 -9.06
CA ILE A 60 0.01 -7.96 -8.27
C ILE A 60 0.60 -8.32 -6.91
N ASN A 61 1.90 -8.62 -6.87
CA ASN A 61 2.60 -8.98 -5.64
C ASN A 61 2.71 -7.79 -4.67
N ASN A 62 2.81 -6.58 -5.21
CA ASN A 62 3.03 -5.38 -4.41
C ASN A 62 1.76 -4.55 -4.11
N ILE A 63 0.59 -4.94 -4.63
CA ILE A 63 -0.71 -4.43 -4.11
C ILE A 63 -0.81 -4.82 -2.63
N ALA A 64 -0.71 -3.82 -1.77
CA ALA A 64 -0.49 -3.98 -0.35
C ALA A 64 -1.30 -2.97 0.46
N VAL A 65 -1.52 -3.34 1.72
CA VAL A 65 -2.18 -2.51 2.71
C VAL A 65 -1.10 -1.98 3.66
N LYS A 66 -1.08 -0.66 3.88
CA LYS A 66 -0.13 0.03 4.76
C LYS A 66 -0.89 0.64 5.93
N ARG A 67 -0.44 0.35 7.14
CA ARG A 67 -0.99 0.97 8.36
C ARG A 67 -0.55 2.43 8.39
N GLU A 68 -1.48 3.35 8.64
CA GLU A 68 -1.12 4.72 8.96
C GLU A 68 -0.52 4.77 10.37
N GLN A 69 0.66 5.36 10.51
CA GLN A 69 1.37 5.39 11.79
C GLN A 69 0.73 6.42 12.73
N ASN A 70 0.34 7.56 12.18
CA ASN A 70 -0.26 8.68 12.91
C ASN A 70 -1.65 8.99 12.33
N PRO A 71 -2.64 8.10 12.51
CA PRO A 71 -3.99 8.40 12.04
C PRO A 71 -4.63 9.51 12.89
N PRO A 72 -5.68 10.17 12.39
CA PRO A 72 -6.49 11.09 13.18
C PRO A 72 -6.99 10.44 14.48
N LEU A 73 -7.23 11.29 15.49
CA LEU A 73 -7.65 10.81 16.80
C LEU A 73 -8.95 9.99 16.69
N GLY A 74 -8.97 8.81 17.31
CA GLY A 74 -10.12 7.89 17.27
C GLY A 74 -10.27 7.08 15.98
N VAL A 75 -9.35 7.21 15.01
CA VAL A 75 -9.43 6.52 13.71
C VAL A 75 -8.36 5.44 13.60
N ALA A 76 -8.76 4.24 13.17
CA ALA A 76 -7.85 3.19 12.73
C ALA A 76 -7.81 3.18 11.20
N GLN A 77 -6.71 3.66 10.62
CA GLN A 77 -6.58 3.83 9.17
C GLN A 77 -5.56 2.87 8.56
N TYR A 78 -5.97 2.29 7.43
CA TYR A 78 -5.14 1.52 6.52
C TYR A 78 -5.31 2.05 5.11
N ASN A 79 -4.19 2.29 4.44
CA ASN A 79 -4.15 2.78 3.06
C ASN A 79 -3.88 1.58 2.13
N LEU A 80 -4.71 1.43 1.11
CA LEU A 80 -4.49 0.46 0.03
C LEU A 80 -3.70 1.15 -1.08
N GLY A 81 -2.62 0.51 -1.54
CA GLY A 81 -1.77 1.04 -2.59
C GLY A 81 -0.84 -0.03 -3.16
N VAL A 82 0.13 0.40 -3.95
CA VAL A 82 1.17 -0.49 -4.49
C VAL A 82 2.53 -0.06 -3.97
N ARG A 83 3.25 -0.97 -3.33
CA ARG A 83 4.63 -0.71 -2.88
C ARG A 83 5.56 -0.65 -4.09
N HIS A 84 6.38 0.39 -4.15
CA HIS A 84 7.36 0.56 -5.22
C HIS A 84 8.62 1.26 -4.69
N GLY A 85 9.75 1.06 -5.37
CA GLY A 85 11.05 1.61 -5.00
C GLY A 85 11.44 1.34 -3.54
N ARG A 86 11.66 2.41 -2.78
CA ARG A 86 12.04 2.32 -1.35
C ARG A 86 10.94 1.72 -0.48
N GLU A 87 9.68 1.77 -0.90
CA GLU A 87 8.54 1.26 -0.14
C GLU A 87 8.43 -0.28 -0.19
N LEU A 88 9.18 -0.96 -1.06
CA LEU A 88 9.28 -2.42 -1.07
C LEU A 88 9.88 -2.98 0.24
N GLY A 89 10.58 -2.14 1.00
CA GLY A 89 11.12 -2.47 2.32
C GLY A 89 12.47 -3.18 2.27
N SER A 90 12.93 -3.67 3.43
CA SER A 90 14.26 -4.26 3.60
C SER A 90 14.47 -5.57 2.85
N LYS A 91 13.39 -6.28 2.53
CA LYS A 91 13.42 -7.56 1.79
C LYS A 91 13.37 -7.38 0.27
N ALA A 92 13.39 -6.14 -0.22
CA ALA A 92 13.34 -5.87 -1.64
C ALA A 92 14.58 -6.42 -2.35
N LYS A 93 14.38 -7.14 -3.47
CA LYS A 93 15.48 -7.59 -4.32
C LYS A 93 16.07 -6.38 -5.07
N VAL A 94 17.38 -6.19 -4.92
CA VAL A 94 18.10 -5.05 -5.45
C VAL A 94 19.28 -5.53 -6.28
N THR A 95 19.49 -4.87 -7.42
CA THR A 95 20.66 -5.04 -8.27
C THR A 95 21.44 -3.73 -8.31
N TYR A 96 22.77 -3.86 -8.31
CA TYR A 96 23.69 -2.73 -8.45
C TYR A 96 24.33 -2.76 -9.84
N SER A 97 24.40 -1.60 -10.49
CA SER A 97 25.06 -1.45 -11.79
C SER A 97 25.96 -0.22 -11.76
N LEU A 98 27.15 -0.33 -12.35
CA LEU A 98 28.07 0.79 -12.51
C LEU A 98 27.58 1.71 -13.63
N ARG A 99 27.56 3.03 -13.38
CA ARG A 99 27.32 4.03 -14.43
C ARG A 99 28.63 4.43 -15.12
N ALA A 100 28.51 5.06 -16.28
CA ALA A 100 29.66 5.56 -17.04
C ALA A 100 30.50 6.60 -16.27
N ASP A 101 29.92 7.28 -15.28
CA ASP A 101 30.58 8.25 -14.39
C ASP A 101 31.25 7.60 -13.17
N GLY A 102 31.25 6.27 -13.07
CA GLY A 102 31.78 5.53 -11.92
C GLY A 102 30.83 5.44 -10.72
N SER A 103 29.66 6.08 -10.76
CA SER A 103 28.68 5.99 -9.66
C SER A 103 27.93 4.65 -9.67
N ILE A 104 27.60 4.15 -8.48
CA ILE A 104 26.80 2.91 -8.33
C ILE A 104 25.32 3.27 -8.39
N ARG A 105 24.60 2.68 -9.36
CA ARG A 105 23.14 2.76 -9.44
C ARG A 105 22.51 1.57 -8.73
N LYS A 106 21.59 1.87 -7.80
CA LYS A 106 20.71 0.90 -7.14
C LYS A 106 19.41 0.77 -7.93
N THR A 107 19.04 -0.45 -8.32
CA THR A 107 17.80 -0.75 -9.05
C THR A 107 17.00 -1.81 -8.29
N TYR A 108 15.71 -1.60 -8.11
CA TYR A 108 14.79 -2.57 -7.51
C TYR A 108 14.25 -3.49 -8.62
N VAL A 109 14.28 -4.81 -8.39
CA VAL A 109 13.94 -5.80 -9.44
C VAL A 109 12.43 -5.90 -9.64
N ASP A 110 11.67 -6.15 -8.57
CA ASP A 110 10.22 -6.33 -8.61
C ASP A 110 9.50 -5.01 -8.31
N ASP A 111 9.89 -3.95 -9.00
CA ASP A 111 9.45 -2.58 -8.75
C ASP A 111 8.36 -2.14 -9.74
N PRO A 112 7.08 -2.14 -9.35
CA PRO A 112 5.99 -1.71 -10.21
C PRO A 112 5.88 -0.18 -10.23
N PHE A 113 6.97 0.56 -10.49
CA PHE A 113 6.98 2.04 -10.49
C PHE A 113 5.92 2.66 -11.42
N TYR A 114 5.45 1.90 -12.41
CA TYR A 114 4.44 2.30 -13.39
C TYR A 114 2.99 2.17 -12.90
N TRP A 115 2.74 1.65 -11.69
CA TRP A 115 1.39 1.34 -11.21
C TRP A 115 0.42 2.52 -11.24
N TRP A 116 0.91 3.72 -10.90
CA TRP A 116 0.11 4.95 -10.85
C TRP A 116 -0.32 5.43 -12.25
N TYR A 117 0.50 5.19 -13.28
CA TYR A 117 0.10 5.43 -14.67
C TYR A 117 -1.03 4.50 -15.10
N LEU A 118 -1.05 3.27 -14.58
CA LEU A 118 -2.14 2.33 -14.85
C LEU A 118 -3.40 2.72 -14.07
N GLU A 119 -3.28 3.15 -12.81
CA GLU A 119 -4.46 3.52 -12.01
C GLU A 119 -5.13 4.80 -12.54
N PHE A 120 -4.34 5.84 -12.84
CA PHE A 120 -4.86 7.19 -13.12
C PHE A 120 -4.72 7.63 -14.57
N GLY A 121 -3.96 6.89 -15.38
CA GLY A 121 -3.61 7.30 -16.74
C GLY A 121 -2.54 8.39 -16.79
N THR A 122 -2.20 8.79 -18.00
CA THR A 122 -1.30 9.93 -18.26
C THR A 122 -1.91 10.82 -19.34
N LYS A 123 -1.75 12.14 -19.18
CA LYS A 123 -2.22 13.11 -20.18
C LYS A 123 -1.30 13.06 -21.42
N PRO A 124 -1.81 13.46 -22.60
CA PRO A 124 -0.96 13.68 -23.76
C PRO A 124 0.16 14.67 -23.41
N HIS A 125 1.41 14.31 -23.72
CA HIS A 125 2.57 15.13 -23.42
C HIS A 125 3.68 14.94 -24.45
N VAL A 126 4.62 15.87 -24.48
CA VAL A 126 5.80 15.78 -25.34
C VAL A 126 6.93 15.21 -24.51
N GLU A 127 7.47 14.08 -24.94
CA GLU A 127 8.68 13.50 -24.41
C GLU A 127 9.88 14.05 -25.18
N SER A 128 10.95 14.38 -24.47
CA SER A 128 12.21 14.82 -25.06
C SER A 128 13.37 14.06 -24.46
N GLY A 129 14.38 13.74 -25.26
CA GLY A 129 15.56 13.05 -24.74
C GLY A 129 16.37 13.93 -23.79
N GLY A 130 16.81 13.33 -22.68
CA GLY A 130 17.54 14.03 -21.62
C GLY A 130 18.94 14.47 -22.06
N GLY A 131 19.27 15.75 -21.84
CA GLY A 131 20.60 16.30 -22.13
C GLY A 131 20.95 16.33 -23.63
N GLY A 132 19.99 16.67 -24.49
CA GLY A 132 20.21 16.78 -25.95
C GLY A 132 20.32 15.44 -26.69
N ARG A 133 20.07 14.32 -26.00
CA ARG A 133 20.04 12.99 -26.61
C ARG A 133 18.77 12.77 -27.44
N ARG A 134 18.86 11.95 -28.49
CA ARG A 134 17.70 11.53 -29.28
C ARG A 134 16.98 10.38 -28.58
N LEU A 135 15.65 10.38 -28.62
CA LEU A 135 14.82 9.24 -28.29
C LEU A 135 14.89 8.25 -29.45
N ALA A 136 14.97 6.96 -29.13
CA ALA A 136 14.94 5.88 -30.10
C ALA A 136 13.67 5.06 -29.86
N PHE A 137 12.88 4.84 -30.90
CA PHE A 137 11.69 4.02 -30.86
C PHE A 137 11.53 3.28 -32.18
N GLU A 138 10.79 2.19 -32.16
CA GLU A 138 10.52 1.38 -33.33
C GLU A 138 9.16 1.79 -33.92
N GLN A 139 9.14 2.13 -35.20
CA GLN A 139 7.92 2.44 -35.95
C GLN A 139 7.95 1.61 -37.24
N GLU A 140 6.95 0.75 -37.43
CA GLU A 140 6.85 -0.15 -38.60
C GLU A 140 8.10 -1.03 -38.81
N GLY A 141 8.69 -1.51 -37.72
CA GLY A 141 9.90 -2.35 -37.76
C GLY A 141 11.20 -1.60 -38.08
N LYS A 142 11.16 -0.26 -38.14
CA LYS A 142 12.33 0.59 -38.40
C LYS A 142 12.65 1.43 -37.17
N PRO A 143 13.95 1.58 -36.81
CA PRO A 143 14.33 2.47 -35.74
C PRO A 143 14.18 3.93 -36.20
N VAL A 144 13.34 4.67 -35.49
CA VAL A 144 13.14 6.12 -35.67
C VAL A 144 13.78 6.84 -34.50
N PHE A 145 14.53 7.89 -34.83
CA PHE A 145 15.19 8.75 -33.85
C PHE A 145 14.59 10.16 -33.91
N SER A 146 14.09 10.65 -32.78
CA SER A 146 13.58 12.01 -32.68
C SER A 146 14.07 12.72 -31.42
N MET A 147 14.21 14.04 -31.50
CA MET A 147 14.46 14.88 -30.33
C MET A 147 13.22 15.02 -29.44
N LYS A 148 12.04 14.97 -30.06
CA LYS A 148 10.74 15.15 -29.39
C LYS A 148 9.73 14.15 -29.94
N VAL A 149 9.00 13.49 -29.06
CA VAL A 149 7.92 12.56 -29.42
C VAL A 149 6.65 13.04 -28.72
N ARG A 150 5.55 13.12 -29.46
CA ARG A 150 4.24 13.41 -28.88
C ARG A 150 3.60 12.11 -28.42
N ASN A 151 3.58 11.87 -27.12
CA ASN A 151 2.89 10.73 -26.54
C ASN A 151 1.41 11.12 -26.33
N PRO A 152 0.44 10.34 -26.88
CA PRO A 152 -1.00 10.59 -26.66
C PRO A 152 -1.43 10.37 -25.21
N GLY A 153 -0.56 9.82 -24.35
CA GLY A 153 -0.89 9.44 -22.98
C GLY A 153 -1.50 8.04 -22.92
N ILE A 154 -1.84 7.62 -21.70
CA ILE A 154 -2.36 6.29 -21.38
C ILE A 154 -3.72 6.46 -20.73
N GLN A 155 -4.71 5.70 -21.21
CA GLN A 155 -6.03 5.65 -20.57
C GLN A 155 -5.95 4.89 -19.24
N PRO A 156 -6.66 5.35 -18.19
CA PRO A 156 -6.64 4.68 -16.89
C PRO A 156 -7.27 3.28 -16.96
N LEU A 157 -6.64 2.35 -16.25
CA LEU A 157 -7.09 0.98 -15.99
C LEU A 157 -7.22 0.79 -14.46
N PRO A 158 -8.15 1.50 -13.79
CA PRO A 158 -8.16 1.68 -12.33
C PRO A 158 -8.57 0.42 -11.60
N PHE A 159 -7.70 -0.18 -10.80
CA PHE A 159 -7.95 -1.45 -10.10
C PHE A 159 -8.17 -1.27 -8.59
N ILE A 160 -7.76 -0.15 -8.00
CA ILE A 160 -7.97 0.13 -6.56
C ILE A 160 -9.33 0.77 -6.34
N GLY A 161 -9.66 1.82 -7.09
CA GLY A 161 -10.95 2.53 -6.95
C GLY A 161 -12.16 1.60 -7.11
N PRO A 162 -12.27 0.86 -8.22
CA PRO A 162 -13.37 -0.08 -8.42
C PRO A 162 -13.40 -1.24 -7.42
N ALA A 163 -12.26 -1.65 -6.87
CA ALA A 163 -12.24 -2.66 -5.81
C ALA A 163 -12.87 -2.14 -4.52
N PHE A 164 -12.64 -0.86 -4.19
CA PHE A 164 -13.27 -0.22 -3.04
C PHE A 164 -14.79 -0.14 -3.23
N GLU A 165 -15.23 0.34 -4.39
CA GLU A 165 -16.67 0.48 -4.71
C GLU A 165 -17.41 -0.87 -4.69
N ARG A 166 -16.79 -1.94 -5.21
CA ARG A 166 -17.43 -3.26 -5.28
C ARG A 166 -17.46 -4.02 -3.95
N LYS A 167 -16.57 -3.69 -3.02
CA LYS A 167 -16.34 -4.47 -1.79
C LYS A 167 -16.45 -3.65 -0.51
N SER A 168 -17.04 -2.46 -0.56
CA SER A 168 -17.27 -1.63 0.63
C SER A 168 -18.08 -2.37 1.69
N ASP A 169 -19.18 -3.00 1.28
CA ASP A 169 -20.11 -3.66 2.19
C ASP A 169 -19.51 -4.95 2.75
N ASP A 170 -18.86 -5.74 1.89
CA ASP A 170 -18.12 -6.94 2.31
C ASP A 170 -16.96 -6.59 3.27
N ALA A 171 -16.30 -5.45 3.05
CA ALA A 171 -15.25 -4.97 3.95
C ALA A 171 -15.83 -4.55 5.30
N LEU A 172 -16.99 -3.88 5.32
CA LEU A 172 -17.68 -3.51 6.55
C LEU A 172 -18.15 -4.74 7.33
N ALA A 173 -18.70 -5.75 6.64
CA ALA A 173 -19.06 -7.03 7.24
C ALA A 173 -17.84 -7.72 7.87
N ALA A 174 -16.73 -7.81 7.14
CA ALA A 174 -15.48 -8.39 7.66
C ALA A 174 -14.90 -7.60 8.86
N MET A 175 -15.13 -6.29 8.93
CA MET A 175 -14.78 -5.47 10.09
C MET A 175 -15.67 -5.81 11.29
N ALA A 176 -17.00 -5.87 11.10
CA ALA A 176 -17.96 -6.19 12.14
C ALA A 176 -17.73 -7.60 12.72
N ASP A 177 -17.55 -8.60 11.86
CA ASP A 177 -17.21 -9.98 12.24
C ASP A 177 -15.96 -10.02 13.10
N ARG A 178 -14.95 -9.22 12.74
CA ARG A 178 -13.71 -9.17 13.47
C ARG A 178 -13.90 -8.58 14.87
N VAL A 179 -14.72 -7.54 15.02
CA VAL A 179 -15.07 -6.98 16.33
C VAL A 179 -15.84 -8.01 17.17
N ALA A 180 -16.84 -8.68 16.58
CA ALA A 180 -17.63 -9.71 17.27
C ALA A 180 -16.75 -10.85 17.81
N GLN A 181 -15.75 -11.30 17.04
CA GLN A 181 -14.78 -12.30 17.50
C GLN A 181 -13.98 -11.85 18.73
N PHE A 182 -13.62 -10.57 18.83
CA PHE A 182 -12.92 -10.06 20.01
C PHE A 182 -13.83 -9.98 21.23
N ILE A 183 -15.09 -9.59 21.04
CA ILE A 183 -16.08 -9.57 22.12
C ILE A 183 -16.31 -10.98 22.66
N GLN A 184 -16.53 -11.97 21.78
CA GLN A 184 -16.72 -13.37 22.18
C GLN A 184 -15.49 -13.92 22.91
N LYS A 185 -14.28 -13.66 22.42
CA LYS A 185 -13.03 -14.10 23.07
C LYS A 185 -12.75 -13.40 24.40
N GLY A 186 -13.25 -12.18 24.60
CA GLY A 186 -13.12 -11.46 25.86
C GLY A 186 -14.18 -11.83 26.89
N ALA A 187 -15.29 -12.44 26.46
CA ALA A 187 -16.37 -12.93 27.32
C ALA A 187 -16.20 -14.39 27.75
N ALA A 188 -15.32 -15.14 27.07
CA ALA A 188 -14.92 -16.51 27.43
C ALA A 188 -13.68 -16.50 28.34
#